data_AF-A0A5J4PTP7-F1
#
_entry.id   AF-A0A5J4PTP7-F1
#
_cell.length_a   1.000
_cell.length_b   1.000
_cell.length_c   1.000
_cell.angle_alpha   90.00
_cell.angle_beta   90.00
_cell.angle_gamma   90.00
#
_symmetry.space_group_name_H-M   'P 1'
#
loop_
_entity.id
_entity.type
_entity.pdbx_description
1 polymer ?
#
loop_
_entity_poly.entity_id
_entity_poly.type
_entity_poly.pdbx_seq_one_letter_code
_entity_poly.pdbx_strand_id
1 'polypeptide(L)'
;MFEEAKQLKEDNQYDDPEIPYDISIPVLGYNSAHFDMVFVIRYLTNPLWHITSYLGDFSHIRRVEVKHKITGVTLQFLDAMLFVTKGTLKQFAADFGNGGKDDQKGVFPYDAINTDNYSEVLSKSEPFNKDDFDNKLRKESMTDEAYQIYLEDSKQFKKQMGLLTILQ
;
A
#
# COMPACT_ATOMS: atom_id res chain seq x y z
N MET A 1 9.38 24.13 -21.34
CA MET A 1 10.13 23.16 -20.49
C MET A 1 10.94 23.98 -19.52
N PHE A 2 10.70 23.84 -18.22
CA PHE A 2 11.40 24.62 -17.18
C PHE A 2 12.86 24.17 -17.08
N GLU A 3 13.79 25.11 -16.86
CA GLU A 3 15.24 24.82 -16.64
C GLU A 3 15.42 23.75 -15.54
N GLU A 4 14.65 23.86 -14.46
CA GLU A 4 14.66 22.94 -13.31
C GLU A 4 14.31 21.50 -13.69
N ALA A 5 13.43 21.30 -14.69
CA ALA A 5 13.07 19.97 -15.18
C ALA A 5 14.20 19.33 -16.00
N LYS A 6 15.08 20.14 -16.61
CA LYS A 6 16.30 19.62 -17.26
C LYS A 6 17.32 19.22 -16.20
N GLN A 7 17.55 20.08 -15.20
CA GLN A 7 18.48 19.81 -14.11
C GLN A 7 18.10 18.52 -13.36
N LEU A 8 16.83 18.35 -12.97
CA LEU A 8 16.35 17.11 -12.32
C LEU A 8 16.56 15.84 -13.17
N LYS A 9 16.59 15.95 -14.50
CA LYS A 9 16.79 14.81 -15.39
C LYS A 9 18.26 14.43 -15.53
N GLU A 10 19.16 15.40 -15.41
CA GLU A 10 20.61 15.19 -15.29
C GLU A 10 20.94 14.69 -13.87
N ASP A 11 20.32 15.31 -12.88
CA ASP A 11 20.18 14.96 -11.46
C ASP A 11 20.03 13.45 -11.19
N ASN A 12 19.01 12.90 -11.83
CA ASN A 12 18.57 11.53 -11.57
C ASN A 12 19.40 10.47 -12.29
N GLN A 13 20.35 10.88 -13.17
CA GLN A 13 21.57 10.19 -13.65
C GLN A 13 22.01 8.93 -12.87
N TYR A 14 22.01 7.73 -13.46
CA TYR A 14 22.59 6.53 -12.89
C TYR A 14 24.02 6.55 -13.43
N ASP A 15 24.98 6.26 -12.57
CA ASP A 15 26.39 6.23 -12.98
C ASP A 15 26.64 5.21 -14.10
N ASP A 16 25.78 4.18 -14.19
CA ASP A 16 25.78 3.20 -15.27
C ASP A 16 24.85 3.66 -16.42
N PRO A 17 25.40 4.04 -17.59
CA PRO A 17 24.64 4.49 -18.75
C PRO A 17 23.89 3.34 -19.47
N GLU A 18 24.15 2.07 -19.13
CA GLU A 18 23.42 0.93 -19.69
C GLU A 18 22.08 0.68 -19.00
N ILE A 19 21.85 1.25 -17.80
CA ILE A 19 20.58 1.13 -17.09
C ILE A 19 19.54 2.03 -17.76
N PRO A 20 18.44 1.47 -18.31
CA PRO A 20 17.43 2.28 -18.97
C PRO A 20 16.79 3.29 -18.00
N TYR A 21 16.70 4.53 -18.44
CA TYR A 21 16.07 5.63 -17.69
C TYR A 21 14.56 5.54 -17.54
N ASP A 22 13.92 4.66 -18.32
CA ASP A 22 12.46 4.53 -18.42
C ASP A 22 12.00 3.17 -17.88
N ILE A 23 12.59 2.73 -16.76
CA ILE A 23 12.11 1.54 -16.06
C ILE A 23 10.88 1.95 -15.25
N SER A 24 9.75 1.30 -15.53
CA SER A 24 8.55 1.43 -14.71
C SER A 24 8.77 0.78 -13.34
N ILE A 25 8.54 1.54 -12.27
CA ILE A 25 8.60 1.04 -10.90
C ILE A 25 7.30 0.29 -10.60
N PRO A 26 7.33 -1.03 -10.35
CA PRO A 26 6.13 -1.79 -10.07
C PRO A 26 5.59 -1.44 -8.67
N VAL A 27 4.30 -1.18 -8.58
CA VAL A 27 3.55 -1.02 -7.34
C VAL A 27 2.54 -2.16 -7.27
N LEU A 28 2.80 -3.12 -6.39
CA LEU A 28 1.93 -4.28 -6.21
C LEU A 28 0.89 -3.99 -5.15
N GLY A 29 -0.37 -4.28 -5.47
CA GLY A 29 -1.44 -4.35 -4.50
C GLY A 29 -2.13 -5.71 -4.55
N TYR A 30 -2.85 -6.10 -3.50
CA TYR A 30 -3.52 -7.40 -3.40
C TYR A 30 -5.03 -7.25 -3.50
N ASN A 31 -5.66 -7.83 -4.53
CA ASN A 31 -7.08 -7.62 -4.86
C ASN A 31 -7.40 -6.17 -5.26
N SER A 32 -6.36 -5.44 -5.69
CA SER A 32 -6.44 -4.00 -5.92
C SER A 32 -7.19 -3.61 -7.18
N ALA A 33 -7.36 -4.54 -8.11
CA ALA A 33 -8.18 -4.32 -9.31
C ALA A 33 -9.63 -3.95 -8.98
N HIS A 34 -10.12 -4.41 -7.83
CA HIS A 34 -11.48 -4.21 -7.35
C HIS A 34 -11.62 -3.07 -6.34
N PHE A 35 -10.56 -2.76 -5.60
CA PHE A 35 -10.64 -1.89 -4.42
C PHE A 35 -9.73 -0.67 -4.55
N ASP A 36 -8.41 -0.86 -4.44
CA ASP A 36 -7.48 0.26 -4.26
C ASP A 36 -7.32 1.13 -5.50
N MET A 37 -7.29 0.51 -6.69
CA MET A 37 -6.88 1.22 -7.91
C MET A 37 -7.85 2.34 -8.30
N VAL A 38 -9.15 2.15 -8.09
CA VAL A 38 -10.18 3.17 -8.40
C VAL A 38 -9.94 4.45 -7.59
N PHE A 39 -9.50 4.33 -6.35
CA PHE A 39 -9.21 5.48 -5.49
C PHE A 39 -7.85 6.10 -5.84
N VAL A 40 -6.80 5.28 -5.95
CA VAL A 40 -5.42 5.76 -6.15
C VAL A 40 -5.26 6.48 -7.49
N ILE A 41 -5.82 5.96 -8.57
CA ILE A 41 -5.68 6.54 -9.92
C ILE A 41 -6.28 7.94 -10.00
N ARG A 42 -7.36 8.21 -9.25
CA ARG A 42 -7.97 9.54 -9.20
C ARG A 42 -7.01 10.59 -8.65
N TYR A 43 -6.19 10.22 -7.67
CA TYR A 43 -5.16 11.12 -7.11
C TYR A 43 -3.92 11.22 -8.02
N LEU A 44 -3.67 10.21 -8.85
CA LEU A 44 -2.57 10.18 -9.83
C LEU A 44 -2.97 10.71 -11.21
N THR A 45 -4.19 11.26 -11.33
CA THR A 45 -4.64 11.99 -12.52
C THR A 45 -4.74 13.48 -12.17
N ASN A 46 -3.60 14.17 -12.22
CA ASN A 46 -3.49 15.56 -11.75
C ASN A 46 -2.52 16.37 -12.65
N PRO A 47 -2.25 17.66 -12.38
CA PRO A 47 -1.33 18.44 -13.20
C PRO A 47 0.07 17.86 -13.32
N LEU A 48 0.56 17.12 -12.32
CA LEU A 48 1.89 16.52 -12.27
C LEU A 48 1.94 15.08 -12.81
N TRP A 49 0.85 14.34 -12.74
CA TRP A 49 0.79 12.93 -13.14
C TRP A 49 -0.20 12.70 -14.29
N HIS A 50 0.05 11.69 -15.12
CA HIS A 50 -0.91 11.26 -16.13
C HIS A 50 -0.84 9.77 -16.35
N ILE A 51 -1.97 9.17 -16.70
CA ILE A 51 -2.06 7.77 -17.11
C ILE A 51 -1.44 7.64 -18.51
N THR A 52 -0.48 6.75 -18.65
CA THR A 52 0.18 6.43 -19.93
C THR A 52 -0.36 5.15 -20.54
N SER A 53 -0.72 4.17 -19.72
CA SER A 53 -1.29 2.90 -20.15
C SER A 53 -2.30 2.39 -19.14
N TYR A 54 -3.30 1.66 -19.62
CA TYR A 54 -4.37 1.08 -18.82
C TYR A 54 -4.78 -0.26 -19.42
N LEU A 55 -4.93 -1.28 -18.57
CA LEU A 55 -5.38 -2.61 -18.94
C LEU A 55 -6.48 -3.05 -17.98
N GLY A 56 -7.65 -3.39 -18.53
CA GLY A 56 -8.81 -3.84 -17.78
C GLY A 56 -10.08 -3.11 -18.18
N ASP A 57 -11.08 -3.18 -17.33
CA ASP A 57 -12.31 -2.39 -17.40
C ASP A 57 -12.55 -1.67 -16.07
N PHE A 58 -13.56 -0.80 -16.02
CA PHE A 58 -13.89 -0.02 -14.82
C PHE A 58 -14.16 -0.87 -13.56
N SER A 59 -14.51 -2.15 -13.72
CA SER A 59 -14.80 -3.06 -12.62
C SER A 59 -13.57 -3.91 -12.23
N HIS A 60 -12.61 -4.08 -13.14
CA HIS A 60 -11.43 -4.93 -12.97
C HIS A 60 -10.20 -4.28 -13.60
N ILE A 61 -9.59 -3.35 -12.87
CA ILE A 61 -8.38 -2.67 -13.33
C ILE A 61 -7.17 -3.60 -13.11
N ARG A 62 -6.62 -4.19 -14.18
CA ARG A 62 -5.56 -5.20 -14.06
C ARG A 62 -4.17 -4.59 -13.94
N ARG A 63 -3.94 -3.52 -14.70
CA ARG A 63 -2.68 -2.78 -14.71
C ARG A 63 -2.92 -1.33 -15.10
N VAL A 64 -2.24 -0.42 -14.42
CA VAL A 64 -2.21 1.00 -14.81
C VAL A 64 -0.81 1.53 -14.71
N GLU A 65 -0.39 2.25 -15.74
CA GLU A 65 0.85 2.98 -15.73
C GLU A 65 0.56 4.47 -15.64
N VAL A 66 1.23 5.13 -14.71
CA VAL A 66 1.17 6.59 -14.56
C VAL A 66 2.58 7.15 -14.60
N LYS A 67 2.74 8.28 -15.29
CA LYS A 67 4.03 8.93 -15.46
C LYS A 67 3.99 10.35 -14.92
N HIS A 68 4.99 10.68 -14.13
CA HIS A 68 5.20 12.03 -13.63
C HIS A 68 5.75 12.91 -14.74
N LYS A 69 5.07 14.02 -15.03
CA LYS A 69 5.33 14.86 -16.21
C LYS A 69 6.65 15.62 -16.15
N ILE A 70 7.19 15.86 -14.95
CA ILE A 70 8.43 16.63 -14.75
C ILE A 70 9.62 15.69 -14.69
N THR A 71 9.62 14.75 -13.73
CA THR A 71 10.75 13.84 -13.50
C THR A 71 10.80 12.70 -14.51
N GLY A 72 9.69 12.39 -15.20
CA GLY A 72 9.60 11.27 -16.12
C GLY A 72 9.48 9.90 -15.45
N VAL A 73 9.41 9.84 -14.10
CA VAL A 73 9.23 8.59 -13.35
C VAL A 73 7.92 7.93 -13.73
N THR A 74 7.96 6.63 -14.01
CA THR A 74 6.79 5.81 -14.34
C THR A 74 6.51 4.84 -13.20
N LEU A 75 5.28 4.85 -12.68
CA LEU A 75 4.77 3.86 -11.73
C LEU A 75 3.84 2.90 -12.47
N GLN A 76 4.00 1.60 -12.25
CA GLN A 76 3.16 0.56 -12.83
C GLN A 76 2.40 -0.17 -11.71
N PHE A 77 1.13 0.17 -11.55
CA PHE A 77 0.23 -0.49 -10.61
C PHE A 77 -0.22 -1.84 -11.15
N LEU A 78 -0.07 -2.88 -10.34
CA LEU A 78 -0.34 -4.27 -10.68
C LEU A 78 -1.13 -4.94 -9.54
N ASP A 79 -2.11 -5.76 -9.89
CA ASP A 79 -2.80 -6.60 -8.91
C ASP A 79 -2.11 -7.96 -8.79
N ALA A 80 -1.51 -8.22 -7.64
CA ALA A 80 -0.84 -9.48 -7.32
C ALA A 80 -1.75 -10.70 -7.50
N MET A 81 -3.06 -10.59 -7.21
CA MET A 81 -4.02 -11.69 -7.37
C MET A 81 -4.19 -12.17 -8.81
N LEU A 82 -3.77 -11.38 -9.81
CA LEU A 82 -3.78 -11.80 -11.21
C LEU A 82 -2.58 -12.68 -11.57
N PHE A 83 -1.49 -12.57 -10.81
CA PHE A 83 -0.23 -13.26 -11.07
C PHE A 83 -0.03 -14.48 -10.17
N VAL A 84 -0.74 -14.56 -9.04
CA VAL A 84 -0.72 -15.70 -8.13
C VAL A 84 -2.00 -16.54 -8.21
N THR A 85 -1.91 -17.80 -7.80
CA THR A 85 -3.11 -18.64 -7.61
C THR A 85 -4.05 -17.93 -6.64
N LYS A 86 -5.34 -17.81 -7.01
CA LYS A 86 -6.35 -17.16 -6.16
C LYS A 86 -6.31 -17.76 -4.76
N GLY A 87 -6.00 -16.94 -3.77
CA GLY A 87 -5.84 -17.33 -2.38
C GLY A 87 -6.32 -16.22 -1.44
N THR A 88 -5.93 -16.32 -0.17
CA THR A 88 -6.14 -15.23 0.80
C THR A 88 -4.86 -14.39 0.89
N LEU A 89 -4.96 -13.13 1.35
CA LEU A 89 -3.79 -12.30 1.60
C LEU A 89 -2.81 -12.98 2.57
N LYS A 90 -3.33 -13.78 3.52
CA LYS A 90 -2.51 -14.59 4.42
C LYS A 90 -1.66 -15.61 3.66
N GLN A 91 -2.26 -16.35 2.72
CA GLN A 91 -1.52 -17.32 1.90
C GLN A 91 -0.47 -16.63 1.03
N PHE A 92 -0.82 -15.49 0.43
CA PHE A 92 0.12 -14.69 -0.35
C PHE A 92 1.32 -14.23 0.48
N ALA A 93 1.09 -13.74 1.69
CA ALA A 93 2.17 -13.36 2.61
C ALA A 93 3.02 -14.58 3.04
N ALA A 94 2.42 -15.74 3.26
CA ALA A 94 3.17 -16.97 3.58
C ALA A 94 4.06 -17.43 2.41
N ASP A 95 3.53 -17.37 1.17
CA ASP A 95 4.24 -17.86 -0.01
C ASP A 95 5.36 -16.91 -0.47
N PHE A 96 5.18 -15.59 -0.29
CA PHE A 96 6.09 -14.56 -0.86
C PHE A 96 6.72 -13.60 0.17
N GLY A 97 6.19 -13.53 1.41
CA GLY A 97 6.58 -12.55 2.44
C GLY A 97 7.83 -12.89 3.24
N ASN A 98 8.72 -13.73 2.68
CA ASN A 98 10.01 -14.11 3.26
C ASN A 98 9.91 -14.63 4.72
N GLY A 99 8.80 -15.27 5.09
CA GLY A 99 8.61 -15.91 6.39
C GLY A 99 8.75 -14.98 7.60
N GLY A 100 8.28 -13.73 7.49
CA GLY A 100 8.17 -12.82 8.66
C GLY A 100 7.52 -13.55 9.83
N LYS A 101 8.13 -13.43 11.02
CA LYS A 101 7.83 -14.23 12.22
C LYS A 101 6.32 -14.50 12.34
N ASP A 102 5.96 -15.78 12.15
CA ASP A 102 4.68 -16.44 12.42
C ASP A 102 3.59 -16.52 11.33
N ASP A 103 3.81 -16.15 10.06
CA ASP A 103 2.79 -16.30 8.99
C ASP A 103 1.43 -15.63 9.35
N GLN A 104 1.43 -14.71 10.32
CA GLN A 104 0.23 -14.09 10.85
C GLN A 104 -0.04 -12.79 10.11
N LYS A 105 -1.20 -12.73 9.47
CA LYS A 105 -1.73 -11.49 8.92
C LYS A 105 -1.93 -10.51 10.09
N GLY A 106 -1.30 -9.34 10.02
CA GLY A 106 -1.58 -8.26 10.97
C GLY A 106 -3.07 -7.87 10.94
N VAL A 107 -3.63 -7.61 12.12
CA VAL A 107 -5.02 -7.19 12.27
C VAL A 107 -5.06 -5.68 12.39
N PHE A 108 -6.01 -5.05 11.70
CA PHE A 108 -6.18 -3.60 11.71
C PHE A 108 -7.48 -3.22 12.44
N PRO A 109 -7.49 -2.16 13.27
CA PRO A 109 -8.72 -1.68 13.88
C PRO A 109 -9.68 -1.16 12.79
N TYR A 110 -10.96 -1.50 12.89
CA TYR A 110 -11.92 -1.21 11.82
C TYR A 110 -12.43 0.22 11.89
N ASP A 111 -13.03 0.61 13.02
CA ASP A 111 -13.75 1.87 13.15
C ASP A 111 -12.98 2.93 13.94
N ALA A 112 -11.80 2.58 14.47
CA ALA A 112 -11.03 3.49 15.33
C ALA A 112 -10.43 4.68 14.54
N ILE A 113 -10.21 4.51 13.23
CA ILE A 113 -9.61 5.52 12.36
C ILE A 113 -10.58 5.89 11.25
N ASN A 114 -10.82 7.19 11.06
CA ASN A 114 -11.61 7.76 9.99
C ASN A 114 -10.98 9.07 9.50
N THR A 115 -11.62 9.72 8.51
CA THR A 115 -11.13 10.95 7.88
C THR A 115 -10.97 12.12 8.83
N ASP A 116 -11.67 12.10 9.96
CA ASP A 116 -11.75 13.24 10.88
C ASP A 116 -10.75 13.09 12.04
N ASN A 117 -10.46 11.85 12.46
CA ASN A 117 -9.63 11.57 13.63
C ASN A 117 -8.24 10.97 13.33
N TYR A 118 -7.93 10.63 12.07
CA TYR A 118 -6.71 9.87 11.73
C TYR A 118 -5.42 10.51 12.26
N SER A 119 -5.28 11.84 12.15
CA SER A 119 -4.05 12.54 12.57
C SER A 119 -3.81 12.42 14.07
N GLU A 120 -4.87 12.60 14.86
CA GLU A 120 -4.80 12.48 16.31
C GLU A 120 -4.51 11.03 16.70
N VAL A 121 -5.31 10.09 16.22
CA VAL A 121 -5.22 8.67 16.56
C VAL A 121 -3.82 8.13 16.21
N LEU A 122 -3.38 8.29 14.96
CA LEU A 122 -2.09 7.77 14.49
C LEU A 122 -0.87 8.39 15.16
N SER A 123 -1.02 9.57 15.78
CA SER A 123 0.05 10.23 16.52
C SER A 123 0.29 9.65 17.92
N LYS A 124 -0.67 8.91 18.47
CA LYS A 124 -0.61 8.33 19.80
C LYS A 124 0.44 7.22 19.90
N SER A 125 0.98 7.04 21.10
CA SER A 125 1.96 5.98 21.43
C SER A 125 1.33 4.78 22.14
N GLU A 126 0.06 4.87 22.54
CA GLU A 126 -0.68 3.77 23.16
C GLU A 126 -1.19 2.77 22.12
N PRO A 127 -1.26 1.47 22.42
CA PRO A 127 -1.88 0.49 21.55
C PRO A 127 -3.40 0.73 21.43
N PHE A 128 -4.00 0.19 20.37
CA PHE A 128 -5.45 0.17 20.21
C PHE A 128 -6.11 -0.70 21.28
N ASN A 129 -7.32 -0.33 21.68
CA ASN A 129 -8.13 -1.15 22.58
C ASN A 129 -8.62 -2.39 21.82
N LYS A 130 -8.94 -3.46 22.53
CA LYS A 130 -9.44 -4.70 21.90
C LYS A 130 -10.70 -4.46 21.07
N ASP A 131 -11.62 -3.67 21.60
CA ASP A 131 -12.92 -3.37 20.96
C ASP A 131 -12.76 -2.54 19.67
N ASP A 132 -11.61 -1.87 19.47
CA ASP A 132 -11.30 -1.14 18.24
C ASP A 132 -11.16 -2.09 17.02
N PHE A 133 -10.94 -3.38 17.28
CA PHE A 133 -10.86 -4.44 16.28
C PHE A 133 -12.19 -5.16 16.02
N ASP A 134 -13.28 -4.74 16.66
CA ASP A 134 -14.59 -5.37 16.44
C ASP A 134 -15.14 -5.02 15.06
N ASN A 135 -15.47 -6.06 14.30
CA ASN A 135 -16.14 -5.93 13.03
C ASN A 135 -17.65 -5.84 13.23
N LYS A 136 -18.18 -4.61 13.35
CA LYS A 136 -19.63 -4.38 13.56
C LYS A 136 -20.50 -4.93 12.43
N LEU A 137 -19.98 -4.98 11.20
CA LEU A 137 -20.72 -5.50 10.03
C LEU A 137 -20.90 -7.01 10.12
N ARG A 138 -19.87 -7.74 10.54
CA ARG A 138 -19.89 -9.20 10.66
C ARG A 138 -20.27 -9.70 12.05
N LYS A 139 -20.32 -8.81 13.04
CA LYS A 139 -20.49 -9.12 14.47
C LYS A 139 -19.42 -10.09 14.96
N GLU A 140 -18.20 -9.86 14.48
CA GLU A 140 -17.01 -10.64 14.86
C GLU A 140 -16.13 -9.76 15.75
N SER A 141 -15.61 -10.35 16.82
CA SER A 141 -14.64 -9.72 17.71
C SER A 141 -13.37 -10.56 17.74
N MET A 142 -12.25 -9.91 18.08
CA MET A 142 -10.97 -10.60 18.19
C MET A 142 -10.92 -11.46 19.46
N THR A 143 -10.24 -12.62 19.41
CA THR A 143 -10.03 -13.44 20.61
C THR A 143 -9.01 -12.79 21.55
N ASP A 144 -9.00 -13.20 22.81
CA ASP A 144 -8.02 -12.69 23.78
C ASP A 144 -6.58 -13.05 23.37
N GLU A 145 -6.36 -14.25 22.83
CA GLU A 145 -5.05 -14.70 22.36
C GLU A 145 -4.54 -13.85 21.21
N ALA A 146 -5.40 -13.56 20.22
CA ALA A 146 -5.06 -12.70 19.10
C ALA A 146 -4.75 -11.25 19.55
N TYR A 147 -5.46 -10.75 20.57
CA TYR A 147 -5.15 -9.44 21.14
C TYR A 147 -3.81 -9.41 21.87
N GLN A 148 -3.43 -10.48 22.58
CA GLN A 148 -2.11 -10.55 23.21
C GLN A 148 -0.97 -10.56 22.20
N ILE A 149 -1.14 -11.26 21.07
CA ILE A 149 -0.16 -11.24 19.97
C ILE A 149 -0.01 -9.80 19.44
N TYR A 150 -1.13 -9.11 19.20
CA TYR A 150 -1.11 -7.70 18.80
C TYR A 150 -0.36 -6.80 19.80
N LEU A 151 -0.59 -6.97 21.11
CA LEU A 151 0.08 -6.18 22.14
C LEU A 151 1.60 -6.40 22.12
N GLU A 152 2.08 -7.63 21.95
CA GLU A 152 3.50 -7.92 21.83
C GLU A 152 4.12 -7.29 20.57
N ASP A 153 3.45 -7.39 19.42
CA ASP A 153 3.91 -6.77 18.16
C ASP A 153 3.94 -5.25 18.26
N SER A 154 2.96 -4.64 18.94
CA SER A 154 2.86 -3.19 19.07
C SER A 154 4.04 -2.54 19.79
N LYS A 155 4.73 -3.28 20.68
CA LYS A 155 5.92 -2.79 21.41
C LYS A 155 7.09 -2.43 20.48
N GLN A 156 7.11 -2.96 19.27
CA GLN A 156 8.14 -2.66 18.27
C GLN A 156 7.98 -1.23 17.68
N PHE A 157 6.82 -0.60 17.91
CA PHE A 157 6.48 0.69 17.31
C PHE A 157 6.31 1.78 18.38
N LYS A 158 6.88 2.94 18.11
CA LYS A 158 6.77 4.11 19.01
C LYS A 158 5.42 4.83 18.90
N LYS A 159 4.73 4.65 17.78
CA LYS A 159 3.47 5.33 17.46
C LYS A 159 2.54 4.37 16.72
N GLN A 160 1.24 4.62 16.81
CA GLN A 160 0.22 3.87 16.07
C GLN A 160 0.46 3.91 14.56
N MET A 161 1.01 5.00 14.01
CA MET A 161 1.44 5.05 12.60
C MET A 161 2.46 3.97 12.23
N GLY A 162 3.32 3.53 13.15
CA GLY A 162 4.28 2.46 12.89
C GLY A 162 3.62 1.08 12.70
N LEU A 163 2.43 0.87 13.28
CA LEU A 163 1.65 -0.35 13.07
C LEU A 163 1.10 -0.46 11.63
N LEU A 164 0.90 0.68 10.95
CA LEU A 164 0.50 0.71 9.53
C LEU A 164 1.63 0.25 8.60
N THR A 165 2.89 0.39 9.00
CA THR A 165 4.06 0.07 8.14
C THR A 165 4.41 -1.43 8.08
N ILE A 166 3.82 -2.30 8.90
CA ILE A 166 3.94 -3.77 8.74
C ILE A 166 3.01 -4.30 7.63
N LEU A 167 2.03 -3.51 7.19
CA LEU A 167 0.93 -3.97 6.34
C LEU A 167 1.08 -3.61 4.85
N GLN A 168 2.26 -3.15 4.42
CA GLN A 168 2.64 -2.92 3.01
C GLN A 168 3.79 -3.84 2.63
#